data_AF-A0A8D8DSQ0-F1
#
_entry.id   AF-A0A8D8DSQ0-F1
#
_cell.length_a   1.000
_cell.length_b   1.000
_cell.length_c   1.000
_cell.angle_alpha   90.00
_cell.angle_beta   90.00
_cell.angle_gamma   90.00
#
_symmetry.space_group_name_H-M   'P 1'
#
loop_
_entity.id
_entity.type
_entity.pdbx_description
1 polymer ?
#
loop_
_entity_poly.entity_id
_entity_poly.type
_entity_poly.pdbx_seq_one_letter_code
_entity_poly.pdbx_strand_id
1 'polypeptide(L)'
;MQRRSRPNRQTLALFLVLMALIKTTPGRVSATAAAAAASAGGPPSSAVEDWDDPVEEEEGYCAPYNGKVCKSFVNSRQVWYSREDGTGGWENEKITAALFRDLITDLPDYCRPAAEKMLCAYAFPQCVIKDGVTIRLPLCYEDCVATHLQFCYNDWALIEEKKERGDVIKSRGHFRLPNCEELPRHNKSARPPTCSHVGLTELIQEEATYDCRMGNGRYYIGTVNVTATGIPCQKWDSQEPHSHHKPPLVFGELQDAENFCRNAGGEEPTPWCYTTDKALRWQACDIPLCPNSTDMISTKKPVSIVM
;
A
#
# COMPACT_ATOMS: atom_id res chain seq x y z
N MET A 1 30.67 11.76 26.38
CA MET A 1 31.13 10.36 26.52
C MET A 1 29.93 9.47 26.82
N GLN A 2 29.48 8.67 25.85
CA GLN A 2 28.62 7.50 26.09
C GLN A 2 28.71 6.57 24.87
N ARG A 3 28.99 5.30 25.15
CA ARG A 3 29.43 4.27 24.20
C ARG A 3 28.24 3.74 23.39
N ARG A 4 28.33 3.77 22.05
CA ARG A 4 27.44 3.03 21.15
C ARG A 4 27.79 1.53 21.20
N SER A 5 26.81 0.70 21.57
CA SER A 5 26.90 -0.76 21.45
C SER A 5 26.88 -1.15 19.97
N ARG A 6 27.87 -1.96 19.55
CA ARG A 6 27.93 -2.55 18.20
C ARG A 6 27.09 -3.83 18.17
N PRO A 7 26.26 -4.09 17.14
CA PRO A 7 25.59 -5.37 17.01
C PRO A 7 26.59 -6.49 16.71
N ASN A 8 26.30 -7.65 17.29
CA ASN A 8 27.14 -8.84 17.37
C ASN A 8 27.37 -9.48 15.97
N ARG A 9 28.61 -9.90 15.68
CA ARG A 9 29.04 -10.51 14.41
C ARG A 9 28.36 -11.86 14.09
N GLN A 10 27.65 -12.46 15.05
CA GLN A 10 26.96 -13.74 14.85
C GLN A 10 25.60 -13.60 14.12
N THR A 11 24.93 -12.44 14.20
CA THR A 11 23.62 -12.25 13.55
C THR A 11 23.72 -12.03 12.04
N LEU A 12 24.88 -11.57 11.55
CA LEU A 12 25.14 -11.36 10.13
C LEU A 12 25.52 -12.66 9.39
N ALA A 13 25.98 -13.69 10.12
CA ALA A 13 26.40 -14.96 9.54
C ALA A 13 25.20 -15.89 9.21
N LEU A 14 24.09 -15.78 9.95
CA LEU A 14 22.90 -16.62 9.71
C LEU A 14 22.13 -16.23 8.44
N PHE A 15 22.10 -14.93 8.11
CA PHE A 15 21.44 -14.43 6.89
C PHE A 15 22.18 -14.81 5.60
N LEU A 16 23.51 -14.97 5.64
CA LEU A 16 24.30 -15.36 4.47
C LEU A 16 24.25 -16.87 4.16
N VAL A 17 23.96 -17.72 5.16
CA VAL A 17 23.85 -19.18 4.96
C VAL A 17 22.53 -19.58 4.32
N LEU A 18 21.44 -18.84 4.57
CA LEU A 18 20.12 -19.16 4.02
C LEU A 18 19.99 -18.84 2.52
N MET A 19 20.75 -17.85 2.01
CA MET A 19 20.77 -17.47 0.60
C MET A 19 21.66 -18.38 -0.28
N ALA A 20 22.43 -19.29 0.30
CA ALA A 20 23.33 -20.19 -0.43
C ALA A 20 22.70 -21.54 -0.83
N LEU A 21 21.44 -21.81 -0.46
CA LEU A 21 20.77 -23.10 -0.70
C LEU A 21 19.79 -23.12 -1.89
N ILE A 22 19.68 -22.03 -2.68
CA ILE A 22 18.77 -21.96 -3.84
C ILE A 22 19.55 -21.78 -5.16
N LYS A 23 20.64 -22.52 -5.33
CA LYS A 23 21.27 -22.70 -6.66
C LYS A 23 21.51 -24.17 -6.92
N THR A 24 20.51 -24.86 -7.45
CA THR A 24 20.69 -26.16 -8.10
C THR A 24 20.84 -25.96 -9.61
N THR A 25 22.00 -26.37 -10.12
CA THR A 25 22.40 -26.45 -11.53
C THR A 25 21.71 -27.62 -12.25
N PRO A 26 21.59 -27.59 -13.59
CA PRO A 26 20.93 -28.63 -14.37
C PRO A 26 21.86 -29.84 -14.58
N GLY A 27 21.43 -31.01 -14.09
CA GLY A 27 22.14 -32.29 -14.24
C GLY A 27 21.75 -33.02 -15.52
N ARG A 28 22.70 -33.11 -16.44
CA ARG A 28 22.71 -33.90 -17.69
C ARG A 28 22.91 -35.38 -17.34
N VAL A 29 22.09 -36.31 -17.84
CA VAL A 29 22.38 -37.75 -17.77
C VAL A 29 22.25 -38.39 -19.14
N SER A 30 23.37 -39.00 -19.56
CA SER A 30 23.55 -39.78 -20.78
C SER A 30 22.76 -41.09 -20.78
N ALA A 31 22.39 -41.48 -22.00
CA ALA A 31 21.83 -42.77 -22.36
C ALA A 31 22.79 -43.94 -22.04
N THR A 32 22.20 -45.05 -21.56
CA THR A 32 22.67 -46.40 -21.89
C THR A 32 21.47 -47.31 -22.10
N ALA A 33 21.55 -48.11 -23.16
CA ALA A 33 20.54 -49.06 -23.60
C ALA A 33 20.74 -50.42 -22.93
N ALA A 34 19.65 -51.09 -22.58
CA ALA A 34 19.60 -52.55 -22.49
C ALA A 34 18.17 -53.00 -22.81
N ALA A 35 18.05 -53.86 -23.82
CA ALA A 35 16.81 -54.45 -24.31
C ALA A 35 16.45 -55.71 -23.51
N ALA A 36 15.15 -55.90 -23.23
CA ALA A 36 14.54 -57.22 -23.06
C ALA A 36 13.03 -57.13 -23.37
N ALA A 37 12.51 -58.18 -23.99
CA ALA A 37 11.32 -58.18 -24.83
C ALA A 37 10.00 -58.56 -24.11
N ALA A 38 8.91 -58.07 -24.72
CA ALA A 38 7.57 -58.67 -24.88
C ALA A 38 6.75 -59.11 -23.66
N SER A 39 5.61 -58.44 -23.43
CA SER A 39 4.27 -59.06 -23.49
C SER A 39 3.16 -58.02 -23.37
N ALA A 40 2.07 -58.25 -24.10
CA ALA A 40 0.92 -57.38 -24.31
C ALA A 40 0.10 -57.05 -23.04
N GLY A 41 -0.49 -55.85 -23.02
CA GLY A 41 -1.46 -55.42 -22.01
C GLY A 41 -1.60 -53.90 -21.99
N GLY A 42 -2.37 -53.33 -22.94
CA GLY A 42 -2.72 -51.91 -22.91
C GLY A 42 -3.71 -51.61 -21.77
N PRO A 43 -3.49 -50.59 -20.93
CA PRO A 43 -4.54 -50.08 -20.05
C PRO A 43 -5.39 -49.02 -20.79
N PRO A 44 -6.66 -48.86 -20.40
CA PRO A 44 -7.64 -48.07 -21.13
C PRO A 44 -7.39 -46.57 -20.93
N SER A 45 -7.74 -45.79 -21.95
CA SER A 45 -7.91 -44.35 -21.84
C SER A 45 -9.08 -44.05 -20.90
N SER A 46 -8.83 -43.41 -19.77
CA SER A 46 -9.86 -42.78 -18.96
C SER A 46 -9.44 -41.36 -18.64
N ALA A 47 -10.17 -40.44 -19.26
CA ALA A 47 -10.48 -39.07 -18.85
C ALA A 47 -9.43 -38.33 -18.02
N VAL A 48 -8.78 -37.35 -18.65
CA VAL A 48 -8.38 -36.14 -17.96
C VAL A 48 -9.68 -35.49 -17.52
N GLU A 49 -10.03 -35.63 -16.25
CA GLU A 49 -11.09 -34.81 -15.67
C GLU A 49 -10.54 -33.40 -15.51
N ASP A 50 -10.89 -32.59 -16.50
CA ASP A 50 -10.75 -31.15 -16.55
C ASP A 50 -11.80 -30.56 -15.58
N TRP A 51 -11.46 -30.51 -14.29
CA TRP A 51 -12.25 -29.79 -13.29
C TRP A 51 -11.87 -28.31 -13.35
N ASP A 52 -12.23 -27.63 -14.44
CA ASP A 52 -12.55 -26.21 -14.37
C ASP A 52 -13.87 -26.11 -13.61
N ASP A 53 -13.80 -26.20 -12.27
CA ASP A 53 -14.93 -25.80 -11.43
C ASP A 53 -15.22 -24.33 -11.78
N PRO A 54 -16.44 -24.00 -12.25
CA PRO A 54 -16.81 -22.61 -12.42
C PRO A 54 -16.72 -21.96 -11.05
N VAL A 55 -15.87 -20.94 -10.92
CA VAL A 55 -15.85 -20.08 -9.75
C VAL A 55 -17.27 -19.54 -9.61
N GLU A 56 -18.04 -20.06 -8.64
CA GLU A 56 -19.38 -19.55 -8.34
C GLU A 56 -19.21 -18.05 -8.04
N GLU A 57 -19.72 -17.20 -8.94
CA GLU A 57 -19.64 -15.75 -8.75
C GLU A 57 -20.51 -15.39 -7.53
N GLU A 58 -19.85 -14.92 -6.47
CA GLU A 58 -20.50 -14.55 -5.21
C GLU A 58 -21.69 -13.62 -5.47
N GLU A 59 -22.91 -14.09 -5.19
CA GLU A 59 -24.11 -13.28 -5.41
C GLU A 59 -24.27 -12.20 -4.35
N GLY A 60 -24.70 -11.02 -4.77
CA GLY A 60 -24.81 -9.87 -3.87
C GLY A 60 -25.95 -8.92 -4.17
N TYR A 61 -25.91 -7.77 -3.49
CA TYR A 61 -26.78 -6.65 -3.77
C TYR A 61 -26.11 -5.32 -3.43
N CYS A 62 -26.52 -4.26 -4.13
CA CYS A 62 -26.09 -2.90 -3.84
C CYS A 62 -27.04 -2.25 -2.83
N ALA A 63 -26.51 -1.70 -1.74
CA ALA A 63 -27.29 -0.87 -0.82
C ALA A 63 -26.42 0.24 -0.21
N PRO A 64 -27.01 1.30 0.35
CA PRO A 64 -26.25 2.31 1.08
C PRO A 64 -25.48 1.69 2.25
N TYR A 65 -24.31 2.25 2.55
CA TYR A 65 -23.60 1.90 3.78
C TYR A 65 -24.40 2.38 5.00
N ASN A 66 -24.70 1.46 5.92
CA ASN A 66 -25.52 1.72 7.11
C ASN A 66 -24.76 1.54 8.44
N GLY A 67 -23.46 1.23 8.38
CA GLY A 67 -22.60 1.08 9.55
C GLY A 67 -22.11 2.41 10.13
N LYS A 68 -21.23 2.31 11.13
CA LYS A 68 -20.63 3.44 11.87
C LYS A 68 -19.12 3.54 11.69
N VAL A 69 -18.42 2.42 11.57
CA VAL A 69 -16.95 2.32 11.53
C VAL A 69 -16.39 3.04 10.31
N CYS A 70 -16.99 2.80 9.15
CA CYS A 70 -16.53 3.31 7.86
C CYS A 70 -17.28 4.56 7.38
N LYS A 71 -18.09 5.17 8.24
CA LYS A 71 -19.02 6.25 7.87
C LYS A 71 -18.30 7.49 7.32
N SER A 72 -17.09 7.77 7.77
CA SER A 72 -16.25 8.89 7.30
C SER A 72 -15.40 8.57 6.08
N PHE A 73 -15.39 7.31 5.62
CA PHE A 73 -14.46 6.82 4.59
C PHE A 73 -15.18 6.26 3.35
N VAL A 74 -16.37 5.71 3.52
CA VAL A 74 -17.21 5.24 2.41
C VAL A 74 -17.94 6.43 1.81
N ASN A 75 -17.45 6.88 0.65
CA ASN A 75 -18.00 8.01 -0.09
C ASN A 75 -18.92 7.58 -1.25
N SER A 76 -19.02 6.28 -1.53
CA SER A 76 -19.88 5.76 -2.60
C SER A 76 -21.35 5.82 -2.22
N ARG A 77 -22.21 6.02 -3.23
CA ARG A 77 -23.67 6.02 -3.04
C ARG A 77 -24.20 4.67 -2.55
N GLN A 78 -23.56 3.60 -3.01
CA GLN A 78 -23.91 2.22 -2.69
C GLN A 78 -22.63 1.40 -2.51
N VAL A 79 -22.69 0.46 -1.57
CA VAL A 79 -21.68 -0.57 -1.35
C VAL A 79 -22.30 -1.93 -1.63
N TRP A 80 -21.44 -2.90 -1.92
CA TRP A 80 -21.85 -4.25 -2.25
C TRP A 80 -21.92 -5.09 -0.96
N TYR A 81 -22.99 -5.86 -0.82
CA TYR A 81 -23.19 -6.82 0.26
C TYR A 81 -23.38 -8.22 -0.33
N SER A 82 -22.76 -9.21 0.32
CA SER A 82 -22.94 -10.62 -0.04
C SER A 82 -24.32 -11.11 0.40
N ARG A 83 -24.97 -11.92 -0.44
CA ARG A 83 -26.22 -12.61 -0.07
C ARG A 83 -25.97 -13.82 0.81
N GLU A 84 -24.78 -14.39 0.71
CA GLU A 84 -24.33 -15.48 1.57
C GLU A 84 -24.09 -14.98 3.00
N ASP A 85 -23.70 -13.71 3.14
CA ASP A 85 -23.68 -13.00 4.42
C ASP A 85 -25.10 -12.64 4.87
N GLY A 86 -25.76 -13.57 5.55
CA GLY A 86 -27.08 -13.36 6.16
C GLY A 86 -27.16 -12.24 7.20
N THR A 87 -26.03 -11.57 7.52
CA THR A 87 -25.97 -10.45 8.47
C THR A 87 -26.12 -9.08 7.81
N GLY A 88 -26.12 -9.01 6.47
CA GLY A 88 -26.23 -7.75 5.72
C GLY A 88 -25.04 -6.81 5.96
N GLY A 89 -23.82 -7.38 6.06
CA GLY A 89 -22.58 -6.64 6.26
C GLY A 89 -22.22 -6.36 7.72
N TRP A 90 -23.01 -6.83 8.69
CA TRP A 90 -22.67 -6.67 10.11
C TRP A 90 -21.40 -7.43 10.50
N GLU A 91 -21.15 -8.61 9.92
CA GLU A 91 -19.90 -9.32 10.16
C GLU A 91 -18.70 -8.53 9.60
N ASN A 92 -18.83 -7.92 8.41
CA ASN A 92 -17.81 -7.03 7.85
C ASN A 92 -17.55 -5.83 8.75
N GLU A 93 -18.60 -5.22 9.32
CA GLU A 93 -18.49 -4.10 10.24
C GLU A 93 -17.72 -4.48 11.50
N LYS A 94 -18.04 -5.65 12.09
CA LYS A 94 -17.37 -6.18 13.29
C LYS A 94 -15.91 -6.51 13.04
N ILE A 95 -15.61 -7.15 11.91
CA ILE A 95 -14.24 -7.46 11.48
C ILE A 95 -13.45 -6.16 11.29
N THR A 96 -14.03 -5.18 10.61
CA THR A 96 -13.38 -3.89 10.34
C THR A 96 -13.10 -3.14 11.64
N ALA A 97 -14.07 -3.06 12.56
CA ALA A 97 -13.87 -2.47 13.88
C ALA A 97 -12.72 -3.12 14.65
N ALA A 98 -12.62 -4.45 14.58
CA ALA A 98 -11.56 -5.20 15.24
C ALA A 98 -10.19 -4.98 14.56
N LEU A 99 -10.14 -4.83 13.24
CA LEU A 99 -8.90 -4.48 12.52
C LEU A 99 -8.42 -3.08 12.91
N PHE A 100 -9.34 -2.13 13.01
CA PHE A 100 -9.03 -0.77 13.41
C PHE A 100 -8.41 -0.72 14.80
N ARG A 101 -9.03 -1.41 15.76
CA ARG A 101 -8.54 -1.48 17.13
C ARG A 101 -7.16 -2.15 17.23
N ASP A 102 -6.96 -3.27 16.54
CA ASP A 102 -5.81 -4.13 16.83
C ASP A 102 -4.59 -3.86 15.92
N LEU A 103 -4.83 -3.37 14.69
CA LEU A 103 -3.78 -3.06 13.71
C LEU A 103 -3.57 -1.57 13.49
N ILE A 104 -4.62 -0.75 13.49
CA ILE A 104 -4.55 0.64 13.00
C ILE A 104 -4.39 1.66 14.12
N THR A 105 -4.93 1.40 15.31
CA THR A 105 -4.98 2.39 16.41
C THR A 105 -3.60 2.88 16.86
N ASP A 106 -2.56 2.08 16.66
CA ASP A 106 -1.18 2.44 17.03
C ASP A 106 -0.37 3.03 15.86
N LEU A 107 -0.94 3.11 14.66
CA LEU A 107 -0.24 3.63 13.48
C LEU A 107 -0.08 5.16 13.57
N PRO A 108 1.01 5.72 12.99
CA PRO A 108 1.21 7.16 12.92
C PRO A 108 0.06 7.90 12.25
N ASP A 109 -0.12 9.18 12.57
CA ASP A 109 -1.23 10.02 12.09
C ASP A 109 -1.32 10.14 10.56
N TYR A 110 -0.21 9.93 9.84
CA TYR A 110 -0.20 9.90 8.37
C TYR A 110 -0.59 8.53 7.79
N CYS A 111 -0.26 7.43 8.48
CA CYS A 111 -0.56 6.06 8.04
C CYS A 111 -2.00 5.66 8.38
N ARG A 112 -2.44 5.94 9.61
CA ARG A 112 -3.75 5.55 10.15
C ARG A 112 -4.92 5.88 9.21
N PRO A 113 -5.14 7.15 8.79
CA PRO A 113 -6.28 7.48 7.93
C PRO A 113 -6.18 6.84 6.53
N ALA A 114 -4.97 6.57 6.03
CA ALA A 114 -4.79 5.87 4.76
C ALA A 114 -5.20 4.39 4.89
N ALA A 115 -4.72 3.71 5.93
CA ALA A 115 -5.08 2.34 6.25
C ALA A 115 -6.59 2.18 6.51
N GLU A 116 -7.21 3.10 7.26
CA GLU A 116 -8.65 3.10 7.53
C GLU A 116 -9.48 3.23 6.24
N LYS A 117 -9.13 4.18 5.37
CA LYS A 117 -9.79 4.35 4.06
C LYS A 117 -9.68 3.10 3.20
N MET A 118 -8.47 2.55 3.08
CA MET A 118 -8.22 1.35 2.28
C MET A 118 -9.01 0.15 2.80
N LEU A 119 -8.99 -0.09 4.11
CA LEU A 119 -9.69 -1.21 4.74
C LEU A 119 -11.21 -1.07 4.64
N CYS A 120 -11.73 0.15 4.78
CA CYS A 120 -13.16 0.39 4.58
C CYS A 120 -13.61 0.12 3.15
N ALA A 121 -12.85 0.53 2.13
CA ALA A 121 -13.18 0.22 0.74
C ALA A 121 -13.02 -1.26 0.40
N TYR A 122 -12.13 -1.97 1.09
CA TYR A 122 -11.99 -3.42 0.93
C TYR A 122 -13.14 -4.19 1.64
N ALA A 123 -13.55 -3.74 2.83
CA ALA A 123 -14.65 -4.33 3.61
C ALA A 123 -16.04 -4.04 3.02
N PHE A 124 -16.20 -2.84 2.46
CA PHE A 124 -17.44 -2.34 1.87
C PHE A 124 -17.16 -1.79 0.46
N PRO A 125 -16.95 -2.68 -0.52
CA PRO A 125 -16.57 -2.28 -1.87
C PRO A 125 -17.68 -1.50 -2.56
N GLN A 126 -17.30 -0.62 -3.48
CA GLN A 126 -18.25 0.07 -4.35
C GLN A 126 -19.06 -0.96 -5.15
N CYS A 127 -20.34 -0.64 -5.33
CA CYS A 127 -21.27 -1.50 -6.07
C CYS A 127 -21.71 -0.83 -7.37
N VAL A 128 -21.68 -1.60 -8.45
CA VAL A 128 -22.19 -1.19 -9.75
C VAL A 128 -23.28 -2.16 -10.19
N ILE A 129 -24.38 -1.63 -10.71
CA ILE A 129 -25.41 -2.44 -11.36
C ILE A 129 -25.19 -2.33 -12.87
N LYS A 130 -24.90 -3.44 -13.52
CA LYS A 130 -24.72 -3.54 -14.96
C LYS A 130 -25.63 -4.64 -15.50
N ASP A 131 -26.53 -4.28 -16.40
CA ASP A 131 -27.46 -5.22 -17.05
C ASP A 131 -28.27 -6.08 -16.05
N GLY A 132 -28.63 -5.49 -14.91
CA GLY A 132 -29.37 -6.16 -13.83
C GLY A 132 -28.50 -7.00 -12.87
N VAL A 133 -27.20 -7.16 -13.16
CA VAL A 133 -26.23 -7.85 -12.31
C VAL A 133 -25.53 -6.85 -11.38
N THR A 134 -25.40 -7.20 -10.10
CA THR A 134 -24.68 -6.39 -9.11
C THR A 134 -23.23 -6.82 -9.03
N ILE A 135 -22.32 -5.91 -9.34
CA ILE A 135 -20.89 -6.17 -9.42
C ILE A 135 -20.19 -5.55 -8.21
N ARG A 136 -19.43 -6.38 -7.49
CA ARG A 136 -18.50 -5.97 -6.43
C ARG A 136 -17.22 -5.43 -7.07
N LEU A 137 -16.92 -4.15 -6.87
CA LEU A 137 -15.69 -3.58 -7.43
C LEU A 137 -14.48 -3.83 -6.51
N PRO A 138 -13.40 -4.48 -6.97
CA PRO A 138 -12.19 -4.65 -6.17
C PRO A 138 -11.55 -3.30 -5.83
N LEU A 139 -10.69 -3.24 -4.83
CA LEU A 139 -9.91 -2.04 -4.50
C LEU A 139 -9.03 -1.62 -5.68
N CYS A 140 -8.82 -0.32 -5.89
CA CYS A 140 -7.89 0.14 -6.93
C CYS A 140 -6.42 -0.08 -6.52
N TYR A 141 -5.58 -0.43 -7.48
CA TYR A 141 -4.13 -0.61 -7.33
C TYR A 141 -3.49 0.58 -6.60
N GLU A 142 -3.76 1.80 -7.07
CA GLU A 142 -3.13 3.04 -6.59
C GLU A 142 -3.30 3.23 -5.08
N ASP A 143 -4.52 3.04 -4.56
CA ASP A 143 -4.84 3.20 -3.14
C ASP A 143 -4.23 2.10 -2.27
N CYS A 144 -4.20 0.86 -2.78
CA CYS A 144 -3.56 -0.27 -2.10
C CYS A 144 -2.06 0.00 -1.96
N VAL A 145 -1.38 0.28 -3.06
CA VAL A 145 0.08 0.37 -3.07
C VAL A 145 0.53 1.64 -2.33
N ALA A 146 -0.22 2.73 -2.41
CA ALA A 146 0.06 3.92 -1.61
C ALA A 146 -0.02 3.64 -0.10
N THR A 147 -1.03 2.91 0.35
CA THR A 147 -1.15 2.51 1.77
C THR A 147 0.07 1.70 2.20
N HIS A 148 0.44 0.67 1.46
CA HIS A 148 1.47 -0.28 1.85
C HIS A 148 2.91 0.25 1.68
N LEU A 149 3.20 0.93 0.56
CA LEU A 149 4.56 1.30 0.17
C LEU A 149 4.91 2.77 0.41
N GLN A 150 3.93 3.59 0.78
CA GLN A 150 4.18 5.00 1.15
C GLN A 150 3.72 5.25 2.58
N PHE A 151 2.40 5.28 2.80
CA PHE A 151 1.83 5.73 4.06
C PHE A 151 2.26 4.89 5.25
N CYS A 152 2.28 3.58 5.09
CA CYS A 152 2.52 2.66 6.18
C CYS A 152 3.80 1.86 6.01
N TYR A 153 4.70 2.23 5.09
CA TYR A 153 5.88 1.42 4.74
C TYR A 153 6.75 1.05 5.95
N ASN A 154 7.08 2.04 6.79
CA ASN A 154 7.92 1.82 7.98
C ASN A 154 7.21 1.00 9.08
N ASP A 155 5.88 1.08 9.13
CA ASP A 155 5.04 0.40 10.11
C ASP A 155 4.45 -0.92 9.58
N TRP A 156 4.62 -1.21 8.29
CA TRP A 156 4.08 -2.40 7.64
C TRP A 156 4.70 -3.66 8.23
N ALA A 157 5.98 -3.59 8.60
CA ALA A 157 6.66 -4.65 9.34
C ALA A 157 5.98 -4.97 10.68
N LEU A 158 5.39 -3.98 11.38
CA LEU A 158 4.63 -4.21 12.61
C LEU A 158 3.29 -4.89 12.33
N ILE A 159 2.65 -4.58 11.20
CA ILE A 159 1.42 -5.23 10.74
C ILE A 159 1.70 -6.70 10.38
N GLU A 160 2.82 -6.98 9.70
CA GLU A 160 3.26 -8.33 9.36
C GLU A 160 3.72 -9.14 10.58
N GLU A 161 4.44 -8.53 11.52
CA GLU A 161 4.85 -9.20 12.76
C GLU A 161 3.63 -9.58 13.64
N LYS A 162 2.62 -8.71 13.70
CA LYS A 162 1.32 -9.00 14.37
C LYS A 162 0.54 -10.11 13.64
N LYS A 163 0.71 -10.26 12.32
CA LYS A 163 0.14 -11.36 11.52
C LYS A 163 0.82 -12.70 11.82
N GLU A 164 2.14 -12.72 11.91
CA GLU A 164 2.95 -13.93 12.08
C GLU A 164 2.83 -14.53 13.49
N ARG A 165 2.71 -13.69 14.52
CA ARG A 165 2.45 -14.13 15.91
C ARG A 165 1.09 -14.82 16.11
N GLY A 166 0.24 -14.86 15.08
CA GLY A 166 -1.04 -15.56 15.11
C GLY A 166 -2.17 -14.78 15.77
N ASP A 167 -1.91 -13.55 16.23
CA ASP A 167 -2.85 -12.79 17.05
C ASP A 167 -3.92 -12.04 16.23
N VAL A 168 -3.72 -11.73 14.93
CA VAL A 168 -4.56 -10.70 14.28
C VAL A 168 -5.25 -11.07 12.95
N ILE A 169 -4.84 -12.12 12.22
CA ILE A 169 -5.39 -12.38 10.86
C ILE A 169 -5.89 -13.82 10.63
N LYS A 170 -5.53 -14.79 11.46
CA LYS A 170 -5.91 -16.20 11.24
C LYS A 170 -7.35 -16.55 11.69
N SER A 171 -8.08 -15.64 12.33
CA SER A 171 -9.37 -15.93 13.00
C SER A 171 -10.55 -15.01 12.64
N ARG A 172 -10.45 -14.15 11.61
CA ARG A 172 -11.52 -13.19 11.23
C ARG A 172 -12.30 -13.57 9.97
N GLY A 173 -12.62 -14.86 9.82
CA GLY A 173 -13.44 -15.34 8.70
C GLY A 173 -12.75 -15.17 7.34
N HIS A 174 -13.44 -14.53 6.39
CA HIS A 174 -13.02 -14.39 4.98
C HIS A 174 -12.05 -13.22 4.71
N PHE A 175 -11.76 -12.36 5.70
CA PHE A 175 -10.99 -11.14 5.46
C PHE A 175 -9.48 -11.41 5.31
N ARG A 176 -8.95 -11.17 4.10
CA ARG A 176 -7.51 -11.21 3.78
C ARG A 176 -7.06 -9.83 3.31
N LEU A 177 -5.83 -9.43 3.64
CA LEU A 177 -5.27 -8.22 3.04
C LEU A 177 -5.08 -8.45 1.53
N PRO A 178 -5.44 -7.49 0.66
CA PRO A 178 -5.36 -7.66 -0.78
C PRO A 178 -3.91 -7.81 -1.26
N ASN A 179 -3.68 -8.62 -2.29
CA ASN A 179 -2.46 -8.55 -3.07
C ASN A 179 -2.58 -7.37 -4.04
N CYS A 180 -1.86 -6.27 -3.77
CA CYS A 180 -2.00 -5.07 -4.57
C CYS A 180 -1.67 -5.28 -6.06
N GLU A 181 -0.78 -6.22 -6.42
CA GLU A 181 -0.35 -6.46 -7.80
C GLU A 181 -1.44 -7.07 -8.70
N GLU A 182 -2.45 -7.69 -8.10
CA GLU A 182 -3.59 -8.31 -8.80
C GLU A 182 -4.76 -7.33 -8.99
N LEU A 183 -4.69 -6.14 -8.39
CA LEU A 183 -5.77 -5.17 -8.43
C LEU A 183 -5.79 -4.36 -9.73
N PRO A 184 -6.98 -4.01 -10.25
CA PRO A 184 -7.10 -3.14 -11.40
C PRO A 184 -6.63 -1.71 -11.09
N ARG A 185 -6.10 -1.04 -12.12
CA ARG A 185 -5.72 0.37 -12.06
C ARG A 185 -6.94 1.28 -12.14
N HIS A 186 -6.86 2.40 -11.43
CA HIS A 186 -7.88 3.42 -11.46
C HIS A 186 -7.94 4.12 -12.82
N ASN A 187 -9.16 4.24 -13.36
CA ASN A 187 -9.44 5.01 -14.56
C ASN A 187 -10.49 6.08 -14.25
N LYS A 188 -10.04 7.34 -14.15
CA LYS A 188 -10.89 8.51 -13.86
C LYS A 188 -12.02 8.71 -14.88
N SER A 189 -11.86 8.23 -16.11
CA SER A 189 -12.84 8.40 -17.19
C SER A 189 -13.81 7.23 -17.33
N ALA A 190 -13.59 6.11 -16.62
CA ALA A 190 -14.43 4.92 -16.74
C ALA A 190 -15.83 5.16 -16.17
N ARG A 191 -16.85 4.81 -16.98
CA ARG A 191 -18.27 4.83 -16.57
C ARG A 191 -18.93 3.53 -17.06
N PRO A 192 -19.30 2.60 -16.17
CA PRO A 192 -19.12 2.63 -14.72
C PRO A 192 -17.64 2.52 -14.28
N PRO A 193 -17.31 2.86 -13.03
CA PRO A 193 -15.96 2.65 -12.50
C PRO A 193 -15.59 1.15 -12.50
N THR A 194 -14.30 0.87 -12.62
CA THR A 194 -13.73 -0.49 -12.68
C THR A 194 -13.26 -1.01 -11.32
N CYS A 195 -13.05 -0.12 -10.35
CA CYS A 195 -12.52 -0.43 -9.04
C CYS A 195 -13.00 0.58 -7.99
N SER A 196 -12.98 0.16 -6.74
CA SER A 196 -13.28 0.98 -5.56
C SER A 196 -12.13 1.92 -5.26
N HIS A 197 -12.22 3.15 -5.78
CA HIS A 197 -11.23 4.21 -5.55
C HIS A 197 -11.58 5.05 -4.32
N VAL A 198 -10.62 5.25 -3.43
CA VAL A 198 -10.75 6.08 -2.21
C VAL A 198 -9.96 7.38 -2.26
N GLY A 199 -9.20 7.61 -3.33
CA GLY A 199 -8.53 8.88 -3.59
C GLY A 199 -7.39 9.18 -2.60
N LEU A 200 -6.63 8.17 -2.18
CA LEU A 200 -5.47 8.38 -1.30
C LEU A 200 -4.33 9.13 -1.99
N THR A 201 -4.29 9.04 -3.32
CA THR A 201 -3.22 9.57 -4.18
C THR A 201 -3.67 10.75 -5.02
N GLU A 202 -4.92 11.21 -4.84
CA GLU A 202 -5.45 12.36 -5.55
C GLU A 202 -4.88 13.66 -5.00
N LEU A 203 -4.36 14.47 -5.91
CA LEU A 203 -4.02 15.86 -5.65
C LEU A 203 -5.32 16.67 -5.52
N ILE A 204 -5.55 17.24 -4.34
CA ILE A 204 -6.63 18.19 -4.09
C ILE A 204 -6.22 19.52 -4.70
N GLN A 205 -6.83 19.88 -5.82
CA GLN A 205 -6.44 21.06 -6.62
C GLN A 205 -6.62 22.36 -5.83
N GLU A 206 -7.61 22.41 -4.95
CA GLU A 206 -7.89 23.56 -4.09
C GLU A 206 -6.81 23.77 -3.03
N GLU A 207 -6.04 22.72 -2.70
CA GLU A 207 -4.93 22.78 -1.75
C GLU A 207 -3.55 22.82 -2.44
N ALA A 208 -3.51 22.78 -3.76
CA ALA A 208 -2.28 22.79 -4.53
C ALA A 208 -1.59 24.16 -4.43
N THR A 209 -0.27 24.13 -4.20
CA THR A 209 0.52 25.35 -3.99
C THR A 209 1.82 25.34 -4.80
N TYR A 210 2.29 26.52 -5.22
CA TYR A 210 3.43 26.65 -6.14
C TYR A 210 4.60 27.44 -5.54
N ASP A 211 4.34 28.59 -4.92
CA ASP A 211 5.39 29.48 -4.40
C ASP A 211 5.64 29.34 -2.89
N CYS A 212 4.69 28.71 -2.19
CA CYS A 212 4.70 28.51 -0.75
C CYS A 212 4.08 27.14 -0.43
N ARG A 213 4.15 26.70 0.82
CA ARG A 213 3.52 25.46 1.28
C ARG A 213 2.41 25.72 2.30
N MET A 214 1.34 24.94 2.20
CA MET A 214 0.34 24.82 3.27
C MET A 214 0.65 23.62 4.16
N GLY A 215 0.57 23.79 5.48
CA GLY A 215 0.94 22.80 6.48
C GLY A 215 2.32 22.19 6.21
N ASN A 216 2.37 20.87 6.03
CA ASN A 216 3.59 20.16 5.69
C ASN A 216 3.97 20.19 4.20
N GLY A 217 3.19 20.84 3.35
CA GLY A 217 3.42 20.92 1.91
C GLY A 217 3.08 19.64 1.15
N ARG A 218 2.13 18.83 1.65
CA ARG A 218 1.66 17.60 0.97
C ARG A 218 1.33 17.84 -0.51
N TYR A 219 0.58 18.91 -0.80
CA TYR A 219 0.12 19.28 -2.14
C TYR A 219 0.98 20.39 -2.79
N TYR A 220 2.22 20.56 -2.32
CA TYR A 220 3.15 21.49 -2.95
C TYR A 220 3.61 20.94 -4.31
N ILE A 221 3.39 21.70 -5.37
CA ILE A 221 3.71 21.37 -6.76
C ILE A 221 4.58 22.43 -7.45
N GLY A 222 5.26 23.27 -6.67
CA GLY A 222 6.21 24.28 -7.19
C GLY A 222 7.49 23.70 -7.79
N THR A 223 8.44 24.58 -8.10
CA THR A 223 9.63 24.26 -8.91
C THR A 223 10.96 24.32 -8.15
N VAL A 224 10.94 24.48 -6.82
CA VAL A 224 12.16 24.45 -6.01
C VAL A 224 12.84 23.09 -6.16
N ASN A 225 14.12 23.07 -6.56
CA ASN A 225 14.90 21.85 -6.82
C ASN A 225 16.24 21.82 -6.07
N VAL A 226 16.33 22.58 -4.99
CA VAL A 226 17.49 22.63 -4.09
C VAL A 226 17.02 22.46 -2.66
N THR A 227 17.85 21.80 -1.86
CA THR A 227 17.60 21.61 -0.43
C THR A 227 17.79 22.93 0.34
N ALA A 228 17.41 22.94 1.63
CA ALA A 228 17.61 24.10 2.50
C ALA A 228 19.08 24.54 2.65
N THR A 229 20.04 23.64 2.41
CA THR A 229 21.47 23.96 2.39
C THR A 229 22.04 24.16 0.98
N GLY A 230 21.18 24.25 -0.04
CA GLY A 230 21.56 24.52 -1.42
C GLY A 230 22.07 23.33 -2.22
N ILE A 231 21.83 22.09 -1.77
CA ILE A 231 22.26 20.89 -2.51
C ILE A 231 21.25 20.61 -3.63
N PRO A 232 21.67 20.38 -4.89
CA PRO A 232 20.76 20.02 -5.96
C PRO A 232 20.00 18.72 -5.66
N CYS A 233 18.72 18.70 -6.04
CA CYS A 233 17.89 17.51 -5.92
C CYS A 233 18.18 16.49 -7.03
N GLN A 234 18.16 15.22 -6.66
CA GLN A 234 18.08 14.08 -7.57
C GLN A 234 16.65 13.97 -8.13
N LYS A 235 16.52 13.59 -9.42
CA LYS A 235 15.20 13.34 -10.02
C LYS A 235 14.49 12.17 -9.35
N TRP A 236 13.19 12.30 -9.13
CA TRP A 236 12.35 11.27 -8.50
C TRP A 236 12.28 9.96 -9.29
N ASP A 237 12.55 10.00 -10.60
CA ASP A 237 12.58 8.82 -11.45
C ASP A 237 13.99 8.20 -11.60
N SER A 238 15.04 8.90 -11.14
CA SER A 238 16.42 8.42 -11.10
C SER A 238 16.62 7.38 -10.00
N GLN A 239 17.61 6.51 -10.14
CA GLN A 239 18.07 5.59 -9.09
C GLN A 239 19.51 5.89 -8.65
N GLU A 240 20.08 7.01 -9.11
CA GLU A 240 21.41 7.47 -8.74
C GLU A 240 21.40 8.97 -8.34
N PRO A 241 22.23 9.37 -7.35
CA PRO A 241 23.12 8.54 -6.53
C PRO A 241 22.41 7.66 -5.49
N HIS A 242 21.17 7.99 -5.13
CA HIS A 242 20.40 7.26 -4.12
C HIS A 242 19.36 6.37 -4.79
N SER A 243 19.53 5.06 -4.70
CA SER A 243 18.46 4.13 -5.07
C SER A 243 17.35 4.21 -4.02
N HIS A 244 16.11 4.20 -4.48
CA HIS A 244 14.93 4.27 -3.63
C HIS A 244 13.81 3.47 -4.24
N HIS A 245 13.00 2.85 -3.39
CA HIS A 245 11.69 2.37 -3.80
C HIS A 245 10.93 3.61 -4.25
N LYS A 246 10.67 3.72 -5.55
CA LYS A 246 9.76 4.75 -6.04
C LYS A 246 8.47 4.51 -5.25
N PRO A 247 7.91 5.52 -4.55
CA PRO A 247 6.47 5.50 -4.34
C PRO A 247 5.91 5.21 -5.73
N PRO A 248 4.98 4.25 -5.88
CA PRO A 248 4.43 3.98 -7.19
C PRO A 248 3.99 5.36 -7.75
N LEU A 249 4.23 5.64 -9.04
CA LEU A 249 3.97 6.94 -9.68
C LEU A 249 2.46 7.23 -9.76
N VAL A 250 1.78 7.10 -8.64
CA VAL A 250 0.33 7.10 -8.41
C VAL A 250 -0.10 8.40 -7.75
N PHE A 251 0.83 9.08 -7.07
CA PHE A 251 0.65 10.41 -6.52
C PHE A 251 0.74 11.44 -7.63
N GLY A 252 -0.31 12.25 -7.79
CA GLY A 252 -0.37 13.29 -8.82
C GLY A 252 0.75 14.32 -8.68
N GLU A 253 1.23 14.58 -7.46
CA GLU A 253 2.28 15.55 -7.16
C GLU A 253 3.65 15.14 -7.68
N LEU A 254 3.85 13.83 -7.92
CA LEU A 254 5.09 13.27 -8.49
C LEU A 254 5.03 13.16 -10.02
N GLN A 255 3.86 13.36 -10.63
CA GLN A 255 3.74 13.43 -12.09
C GLN A 255 4.43 14.70 -12.58
N ASP A 256 5.37 14.54 -13.51
CA ASP A 256 6.17 15.63 -14.10
C ASP A 256 6.96 16.48 -13.07
N ALA A 257 7.21 15.93 -11.88
CA ALA A 257 7.91 16.64 -10.82
C ALA A 257 9.42 16.78 -11.07
N GLU A 258 9.99 16.09 -12.07
CA GLU A 258 11.43 16.03 -12.31
C GLU A 258 12.26 15.77 -11.04
N ASN A 259 12.94 16.80 -10.52
CA ASN A 259 13.66 16.81 -9.24
C ASN A 259 13.15 17.89 -8.27
N PHE A 260 11.94 18.41 -8.49
CA PHE A 260 11.35 19.42 -7.61
C PHE A 260 11.03 18.83 -6.24
N CYS A 261 11.19 19.62 -5.18
CA CYS A 261 10.86 19.25 -3.82
C CYS A 261 9.38 18.90 -3.69
N ARG A 262 9.08 17.78 -3.04
CA ARG A 262 7.71 17.27 -2.84
C ARG A 262 7.57 16.71 -1.44
N ASN A 263 6.33 16.61 -1.00
CA ASN A 263 5.96 15.84 0.18
C ASN A 263 4.79 14.92 -0.15
N ALA A 264 4.95 14.11 -1.20
CA ALA A 264 3.90 13.20 -1.65
C ALA A 264 3.52 12.24 -0.52
N GLY A 265 2.23 12.14 -0.19
CA GLY A 265 1.78 11.39 0.99
C GLY A 265 1.87 12.16 2.31
N GLY A 266 2.60 13.27 2.38
CA GLY A 266 2.63 14.15 3.56
C GLY A 266 3.27 13.51 4.80
N GLU A 267 4.20 12.57 4.63
CA GLU A 267 4.90 11.88 5.74
C GLU A 267 5.85 12.84 6.48
N GLU A 268 6.58 13.67 5.72
CA GLU A 268 7.58 14.57 6.29
C GLU A 268 6.95 15.89 6.78
N PRO A 269 7.60 16.63 7.68
CA PRO A 269 7.10 17.94 8.14
C PRO A 269 7.12 19.03 7.07
N THR A 270 7.93 18.88 6.01
CA THR A 270 8.10 19.85 4.93
C THR A 270 8.39 19.11 3.61
N PRO A 271 8.25 19.77 2.43
CA PRO A 271 8.74 19.20 1.19
C PRO A 271 10.25 18.96 1.25
N TRP A 272 10.65 17.89 0.59
CA TRP A 272 12.02 17.37 0.59
C TRP A 272 12.34 16.79 -0.79
N CYS A 273 13.60 16.43 -0.99
CA CYS A 273 14.03 15.67 -2.16
C CYS A 273 15.20 14.74 -1.80
N TYR A 274 15.42 13.71 -2.61
CA TYR A 274 16.71 13.02 -2.64
C TYR A 274 17.78 14.00 -3.12
N THR A 275 18.99 13.93 -2.57
CA THR A 275 20.05 14.89 -2.92
C THR A 275 21.02 14.30 -3.94
N THR A 276 21.76 15.14 -4.67
CA THR A 276 22.88 14.67 -5.52
C THR A 276 24.15 14.34 -4.73
N ASP A 277 24.20 14.62 -3.42
CA ASP A 277 25.32 14.27 -2.56
C ASP A 277 25.20 12.82 -2.07
N LYS A 278 26.21 11.99 -2.37
CA LYS A 278 26.27 10.58 -1.96
C LYS A 278 26.28 10.39 -0.44
N ALA A 279 26.73 11.37 0.34
CA ALA A 279 26.78 11.30 1.80
C ALA A 279 25.44 11.66 2.46
N LEU A 280 24.55 12.37 1.76
CA LEU A 280 23.28 12.85 2.28
C LEU A 280 22.12 12.35 1.42
N ARG A 281 21.44 11.30 1.86
CA ARG A 281 20.39 10.63 1.07
C ARG A 281 19.28 11.58 0.62
N TRP A 282 18.74 12.33 1.57
CA TRP A 282 17.64 13.27 1.34
C TRP A 282 17.75 14.43 2.32
N GLN A 283 17.10 15.54 2.01
CA GLN A 283 17.02 16.69 2.90
C GLN A 283 15.76 17.51 2.60
N ALA A 284 15.26 18.19 3.63
CA ALA A 284 14.20 19.19 3.50
C ALA A 284 14.61 20.35 2.58
N CYS A 285 13.62 20.90 1.89
CA CYS A 285 13.75 22.12 1.10
C CYS A 285 13.20 23.32 1.87
N ASP A 286 13.82 24.49 1.67
CA ASP A 286 13.39 25.73 2.32
C ASP A 286 12.27 26.38 1.49
N ILE A 287 11.03 26.01 1.78
CA ILE A 287 9.83 26.55 1.12
C ILE A 287 9.00 27.30 2.17
N PRO A 288 8.69 28.59 1.93
CA PRO A 288 7.99 29.43 2.90
C PRO A 288 6.54 28.98 3.09
N LEU A 289 5.98 29.25 4.28
CA LEU A 289 4.56 29.03 4.54
C LEU A 289 3.70 30.02 3.76
N CYS A 290 2.55 29.56 3.28
CA CYS A 290 1.57 30.45 2.68
C CYS A 290 0.98 31.40 3.75
N PRO A 291 0.60 32.65 3.42
CA PRO A 291 0.15 33.66 4.39
C PRO A 291 -1.00 33.26 5.32
N ASN A 292 -1.79 32.26 4.94
CA ASN A 292 -2.94 31.75 5.72
C ASN A 292 -2.73 30.33 6.26
N SER A 293 -1.48 29.84 6.31
CA SER A 293 -1.15 28.49 6.79
C SER A 293 -0.47 28.54 8.17
N THR A 294 -0.87 27.65 9.08
CA THR A 294 -0.18 27.41 10.35
C THR A 294 0.90 26.35 10.19
N ASP A 295 2.02 26.52 10.89
CA ASP A 295 3.14 25.58 10.87
C ASP A 295 2.86 24.39 11.80
N MET A 296 2.95 23.15 11.27
CA MET A 296 2.79 21.92 12.07
C MET A 296 3.94 21.73 13.08
N ILE A 297 5.01 22.54 12.98
CA ILE A 297 6.14 22.52 13.91
C ILE A 297 5.83 23.26 15.24
N SER A 298 4.79 24.12 15.29
CA SER A 298 4.53 24.97 16.46
C SER A 298 3.86 24.25 17.66
N THR A 299 3.29 23.05 17.46
CA THR A 299 2.52 22.36 18.51
C THR A 299 3.35 21.47 19.44
N LYS A 300 4.63 21.22 19.15
CA LYS A 300 5.55 20.57 20.09
C LYS A 300 6.42 21.60 20.80
N LYS A 301 5.81 22.53 21.56
CA LYS A 301 6.58 23.21 22.61
C LYS A 301 6.98 22.16 23.66
N PRO A 302 8.28 22.03 24.02
CA PRO A 302 8.65 21.23 25.18
C PRO A 302 7.95 21.82 26.40
N VAL A 303 7.22 20.99 27.14
CA VAL A 303 6.74 21.35 28.47
C VAL A 303 7.97 21.64 29.31
N SER A 304 8.23 22.92 29.59
CA SER A 304 9.21 23.32 30.59
C SER A 304 8.71 22.81 31.94
N ILE A 305 9.24 21.67 32.37
CA ILE A 305 9.16 21.26 33.77
C ILE A 305 10.07 22.23 34.53
N VAL A 306 9.46 23.22 35.18
CA VAL A 306 10.14 24.05 36.18
C VAL A 306 10.18 23.22 37.47
N MET A 307 11.39 22.96 37.97
CA MET A 307 11.66 22.33 39.28
C MET A 307 11.28 23.25 40.43
#